data_AF-A0RUX3-F1
#
_entry.id   AF-A0RUX3-F1
#
_cell.length_a   1.000
_cell.length_b   1.000
_cell.length_c   1.000
_cell.angle_alpha   90.00
_cell.angle_beta   90.00
_cell.angle_gamma   90.00
#
_symmetry.space_group_name_H-M   'P 1'
#
loop_
_entity.id
_entity.type
_entity.pdbx_description
1 polymer ?
#
loop_
_entity_poly.entity_id
_entity_poly.type
_entity_poly.pdbx_seq_one_letter_code
_entity_poly.pdbx_strand_id
1 'polypeptide(L)'
;MAASRNTDLQAEKLLHLIRSSKGAYMGDLRGILGISQEEMSGLATRLKMDKSVEIKEVHRGGAFFDFMLTYRESTGMPREGPEKDGLESDDDTEPRAVHVPTAVAVWIAAATLHREHGKEESFTKDAIISKVREQELCSVSDSTIETHVTNLCVANSAASRGGSPHRKLYRTGRGMYRLYKRGERFHPSRKSGPITPKPSRIPEEYADLRKWYSEVYCSRR
;
A
#
# COMPACT_ATOMS: atom_id res chain seq x y z
N MET A 1 26.06 -15.18 28.63
CA MET A 1 26.50 -14.20 27.61
C MET A 1 25.91 -14.40 26.20
N ALA A 2 25.07 -15.43 25.93
CA ALA A 2 24.52 -15.68 24.59
C ALA A 2 23.22 -14.89 24.26
N ALA A 3 22.41 -14.56 25.27
CA ALA A 3 21.13 -13.87 25.05
C ALA A 3 21.29 -12.45 24.47
N SER A 4 22.28 -11.68 24.97
CA SER A 4 22.50 -10.27 24.58
C SER A 4 22.88 -10.11 23.10
N ARG A 5 23.68 -11.04 22.55
CA ARG A 5 24.12 -10.97 21.14
C ARG A 5 22.98 -11.20 20.16
N ASN A 6 21.99 -12.02 20.54
CA ASN A 6 20.80 -12.24 19.71
C ASN A 6 19.92 -10.99 19.70
N THR A 7 19.74 -10.32 20.85
CA THR A 7 18.93 -9.11 20.96
C THR A 7 19.49 -7.93 20.16
N ASP A 8 20.82 -7.76 20.14
CA ASP A 8 21.47 -6.70 19.35
C ASP A 8 21.35 -6.95 17.84
N LEU A 9 21.50 -8.20 17.39
CA LEU A 9 21.29 -8.56 15.99
C LEU A 9 19.85 -8.32 15.53
N GLN A 10 18.87 -8.57 16.42
CA GLN A 10 17.45 -8.29 16.13
C GLN A 10 17.18 -6.78 16.07
N ALA A 11 17.84 -5.98 16.92
CA ALA A 11 17.72 -4.52 16.89
C ALA A 11 18.28 -3.91 15.59
N GLU A 12 19.44 -4.38 15.12
CA GLU A 12 20.04 -3.95 13.84
C GLU A 12 19.15 -4.31 12.65
N LYS A 13 18.62 -5.53 12.61
CA LYS A 13 17.66 -5.97 11.58
C LYS A 13 16.40 -5.11 11.60
N LEU A 14 15.88 -4.82 12.79
CA LEU A 14 14.72 -3.97 12.96
C LEU A 14 14.97 -2.55 12.43
N LEU A 15 16.11 -1.94 12.76
CA LEU A 15 16.50 -0.63 12.24
C LEU A 15 16.67 -0.62 10.72
N HIS A 16 17.29 -1.66 10.15
CA HIS A 16 17.45 -1.79 8.70
C HIS A 16 16.10 -1.84 7.99
N LEU A 17 15.16 -2.63 8.50
CA LEU A 17 13.79 -2.74 7.97
C LEU A 17 13.03 -1.41 8.05
N ILE A 18 13.13 -0.71 9.18
CA ILE A 18 12.45 0.58 9.36
C ILE A 18 13.08 1.67 8.46
N ARG A 19 14.42 1.69 8.33
CA ARG A 19 15.13 2.62 7.43
C ARG A 19 14.74 2.43 5.97
N SER A 20 14.73 1.17 5.50
CA SER A 20 14.37 0.83 4.12
C SER A 20 12.92 1.18 3.78
N SER A 21 12.00 1.00 4.74
CA SER A 21 10.57 1.25 4.54
C SER A 21 10.10 2.67 4.87
N LYS A 22 10.97 3.55 5.40
CA LYS A 22 10.61 4.87 5.99
C LYS A 22 9.52 4.79 7.08
N GLY A 23 9.32 3.60 7.66
CA GLY A 23 8.34 3.34 8.70
C GLY A 23 7.58 2.03 8.47
N ALA A 24 7.41 1.27 9.55
CA ALA A 24 6.72 -0.02 9.50
C ALA A 24 5.90 -0.27 10.77
N TYR A 25 4.85 -1.07 10.64
CA TYR A 25 4.01 -1.44 11.77
C TYR A 25 4.66 -2.54 12.59
N MET A 26 4.52 -2.42 13.91
CA MET A 26 5.10 -3.33 14.88
C MET A 26 4.59 -4.77 14.69
N GLY A 27 3.31 -4.93 14.34
CA GLY A 27 2.74 -6.25 14.01
C GLY A 27 3.38 -6.91 12.78
N ASP A 28 3.68 -6.12 11.74
CA ASP A 28 4.28 -6.62 10.50
C ASP A 28 5.76 -6.98 10.72
N LEU A 29 6.50 -6.13 11.45
CA LEU A 29 7.90 -6.35 11.83
C LEU A 29 8.07 -7.58 12.72
N ARG A 30 7.13 -7.81 13.66
CA ARG A 30 7.10 -9.01 14.49
C ARG A 30 7.02 -10.28 13.65
N GLY A 31 6.16 -10.30 12.62
CA GLY A 31 6.02 -11.43 11.71
C GLY A 31 7.28 -11.70 10.89
N ILE A 32 7.97 -10.65 10.44
CA ILE A 32 9.22 -10.74 9.67
C ILE A 32 10.38 -11.26 10.52
N LEU A 33 10.50 -10.78 11.76
CA LEU A 33 11.59 -11.15 12.67
C LEU A 33 11.34 -12.48 13.39
N GLY A 34 10.11 -13.01 13.35
CA GLY A 34 9.74 -14.26 14.01
C GLY A 34 9.81 -14.21 15.53
N ILE A 35 9.65 -13.02 16.11
CA ILE A 35 9.77 -12.77 17.57
C ILE A 35 8.41 -12.61 18.24
N SER A 36 8.35 -12.76 19.56
CA SER A 36 7.13 -12.55 20.34
C SER A 36 6.74 -11.07 20.46
N GLN A 37 5.52 -10.80 20.93
CA GLN A 37 5.05 -9.43 21.18
C GLN A 37 5.84 -8.74 22.30
N GLU A 38 6.22 -9.48 23.34
CA GLU A 38 7.02 -8.95 24.46
C GLU A 38 8.43 -8.58 24.00
N GLU A 39 9.08 -9.44 23.20
CA GLU A 39 10.41 -9.16 22.65
C GLU A 39 10.40 -7.95 21.72
N MET A 40 9.39 -7.84 20.85
CA MET A 40 9.23 -6.69 19.97
C MET A 40 8.99 -5.39 20.76
N SER A 41 8.21 -5.45 21.85
CA SER A 41 7.98 -4.30 22.75
C SER A 41 9.25 -3.88 23.47
N GLY A 42 10.05 -4.83 23.94
CA GLY A 42 11.36 -4.58 24.52
C GLY A 42 12.31 -3.90 23.54
N LEU A 43 12.41 -4.43 22.31
CA LEU A 43 13.25 -3.85 21.25
C LEU A 43 12.80 -2.43 20.85
N ALA A 44 11.51 -2.23 20.62
CA ALA A 44 10.96 -0.93 20.26
C ALA A 44 11.19 0.12 21.37
N THR A 45 10.99 -0.26 22.64
CA THR A 45 11.24 0.62 23.79
C THR A 45 12.73 0.99 23.89
N ARG A 46 13.63 0.02 23.67
CA ARG A 46 15.08 0.27 23.68
C ARG A 46 15.50 1.22 22.57
N LEU A 47 15.02 1.01 21.34
CA LEU A 47 15.30 1.89 20.21
C LEU A 47 14.67 3.30 20.37
N LYS A 48 13.53 3.40 21.05
CA LYS A 48 12.93 4.68 21.43
C LYS A 48 13.78 5.43 22.45
N MET A 49 14.32 4.72 23.45
CA MET A 49 15.25 5.30 24.44
C MET A 49 16.55 5.81 23.79
N ASP A 50 17.05 5.08 22.78
CA ASP A 50 18.23 5.47 21.99
C ASP A 50 17.92 6.55 20.94
N LYS A 51 16.70 7.09 20.92
CA LYS A 51 16.20 8.11 19.98
C LYS A 51 16.32 7.73 18.50
N SER A 52 16.58 6.46 18.17
CA SER A 52 16.73 5.97 16.81
C SER A 52 15.39 5.82 16.09
N VAL A 53 14.31 5.61 16.85
CA VAL A 53 12.95 5.46 16.30
C VAL A 53 11.92 6.25 17.09
N GLU A 54 10.91 6.75 16.39
CA GLU A 54 9.68 7.29 16.95
C GLU A 54 8.58 6.22 16.88
N ILE A 55 7.83 6.04 17.97
CA ILE A 55 6.70 5.11 18.03
C ILE A 55 5.43 5.93 18.05
N LYS A 56 4.56 5.74 17.05
CA LYS A 56 3.23 6.36 16.98
C LYS A 56 2.17 5.30 17.13
N GLU A 57 1.20 5.55 18.01
CA GLU A 57 -0.01 4.75 18.06
C GLU A 57 -0.86 5.08 16.82
N VAL A 58 -1.23 4.06 16.07
CA VAL A 58 -2.04 4.19 14.86
C VAL A 58 -3.28 3.33 15.02
N HIS A 59 -4.44 3.98 14.95
CA HIS A 59 -5.72 3.29 14.96
C HIS A 59 -5.93 2.58 13.62
N ARG A 60 -5.80 1.25 13.61
CA ARG A 60 -6.25 0.40 12.50
C ARG A 60 -7.75 0.08 12.68
N GLY A 61 -8.59 1.11 12.58
CA GLY A 61 -10.07 1.03 12.50
C GLY A 61 -10.78 0.00 13.39
N GLY A 62 -11.35 0.43 14.51
CA GLY A 62 -12.05 -0.43 15.49
C GLY A 62 -11.43 -0.31 16.89
N ALA A 63 -11.53 -1.36 17.71
CA ALA A 63 -10.93 -1.44 19.06
C ALA A 63 -9.46 -1.90 19.05
N PHE A 64 -8.83 -1.99 17.89
CA PHE A 64 -7.43 -2.43 17.72
C PHE A 64 -6.55 -1.23 17.39
N PHE A 65 -5.55 -1.00 18.23
CA PHE A 65 -4.44 -0.09 17.99
C PHE A 65 -3.21 -0.90 17.59
N ASP A 66 -2.40 -0.36 16.69
CA ASP A 66 -1.08 -0.88 16.34
C ASP A 66 -0.06 0.24 16.50
N PHE A 67 1.21 -0.10 16.62
CA PHE A 67 2.28 0.86 16.79
C PHE A 67 3.08 0.94 15.49
N MET A 68 3.20 2.15 14.95
CA MET A 68 4.07 2.40 13.80
C MET A 68 5.42 2.91 14.31
N LEU A 69 6.49 2.24 13.91
CA LEU A 69 7.86 2.66 14.18
C LEU A 69 8.38 3.42 12.96
N THR A 70 8.82 4.65 13.15
CA THR A 70 9.46 5.47 12.11
C THR A 70 10.89 5.80 12.52
N TYR A 71 11.84 5.64 11.61
CA TYR A 71 13.24 5.96 11.87
C TYR A 71 13.40 7.47 12.05
N ARG A 72 14.14 7.87 13.10
CA ARG A 72 14.49 9.26 13.36
C ARG A 72 15.96 9.43 13.03
N GLU A 73 16.26 10.13 11.93
CA GLU A 73 17.63 10.60 11.70
C GLU A 73 18.01 11.52 12.84
N SER A 74 19.07 11.16 13.58
CA SER A 74 19.63 12.01 14.61
C SER A 74 20.15 13.28 13.94
N THR A 75 19.42 14.37 14.11
CA THR A 75 19.92 15.73 13.86
C THR A 75 21.19 15.96 14.68
N GLY A 76 22.33 15.75 14.04
CA GLY A 76 23.63 16.22 14.46
C GLY A 76 24.07 17.37 13.55
N MET A 77 23.87 18.59 14.06
CA MET A 77 24.54 19.85 13.68
C MET A 77 24.10 20.60 12.39
N PRO A 78 24.30 21.95 12.38
CA PRO A 78 23.44 22.90 11.69
C PRO A 78 23.92 23.26 10.28
N ARG A 79 23.02 23.97 9.58
CA ARG A 79 23.21 24.64 8.30
C ARG A 79 24.54 25.42 8.23
N GLU A 80 25.41 25.00 7.33
CA GLU A 80 26.21 25.92 6.53
C GLU A 80 25.94 25.56 5.08
N GLY A 81 25.33 26.50 4.35
CA GLY A 81 25.43 26.47 2.91
C GLY A 81 26.88 26.72 2.51
N PRO A 82 27.23 26.33 1.29
CA PRO A 82 27.87 27.34 0.45
C PRO A 82 27.07 27.52 -0.83
N GLU A 83 27.04 28.79 -1.21
CA GLU A 83 27.17 29.31 -2.56
C GLU A 83 26.76 28.41 -3.72
N LYS A 84 25.82 28.97 -4.48
CA LYS A 84 25.67 28.72 -5.91
C LYS A 84 27.03 28.88 -6.57
N ASP A 85 27.55 27.81 -7.13
CA ASP A 85 28.32 27.88 -8.36
C ASP A 85 27.85 26.77 -9.29
N GLY A 86 27.62 27.15 -10.53
CA GLY A 86 27.03 26.31 -11.56
C GLY A 86 27.87 25.07 -11.85
N LEU A 87 27.18 23.98 -12.10
CA LEU A 87 27.66 22.94 -13.00
C LEU A 87 26.45 22.36 -13.72
N GLU A 88 26.40 22.61 -15.03
CA GLU A 88 25.69 21.77 -15.97
C GLU A 88 26.08 20.31 -15.69
N SER A 89 25.09 19.46 -15.45
CA SER A 89 25.28 18.01 -15.37
C SER A 89 23.98 17.36 -15.78
N ASP A 90 24.01 16.97 -17.05
CA ASP A 90 23.20 16.02 -17.79
C ASP A 90 21.92 15.46 -17.14
N ASP A 91 20.87 15.66 -17.93
CA ASP A 91 19.57 15.03 -17.92
C ASP A 91 19.68 13.50 -17.91
N ASP A 92 19.77 12.90 -16.72
CA ASP A 92 19.32 11.53 -16.45
C ASP A 92 18.14 11.59 -15.48
N THR A 93 17.02 12.08 -16.00
CA THR A 93 15.70 11.95 -15.36
C THR A 93 15.31 10.47 -15.40
N GLU A 94 15.85 9.66 -14.49
CA GLU A 94 15.26 8.36 -14.15
C GLU A 94 13.78 8.59 -13.78
N PRO A 95 12.82 7.96 -14.47
CA PRO A 95 11.41 8.18 -14.20
C PRO A 95 11.12 7.73 -12.77
N ARG A 96 10.79 8.68 -11.88
CA ARG A 96 10.36 8.40 -10.51
C ARG A 96 9.21 7.41 -10.55
N ALA A 97 9.49 6.14 -10.22
CA ALA A 97 8.51 5.08 -10.10
C ALA A 97 7.29 5.58 -9.30
N VAL A 98 6.13 5.63 -9.96
CA VAL A 98 4.95 6.28 -9.38
C VAL A 98 4.30 5.32 -8.39
N HIS A 99 4.78 5.36 -7.14
CA HIS A 99 4.30 4.45 -6.10
C HIS A 99 2.93 4.88 -5.55
N VAL A 100 1.87 4.17 -5.92
CA VAL A 100 0.51 4.42 -5.44
C VAL A 100 0.06 3.37 -4.41
N PRO A 101 -0.94 3.67 -3.55
CA PRO A 101 -1.48 2.66 -2.64
C PRO A 101 -2.03 1.45 -3.38
N THR A 102 -1.89 0.24 -2.82
CA THR A 102 -2.27 -1.02 -3.50
C THR A 102 -3.72 -1.06 -3.97
N ALA A 103 -4.66 -0.50 -3.20
CA ALA A 103 -6.06 -0.40 -3.63
C ALA A 103 -6.28 0.53 -4.83
N VAL A 104 -5.41 1.52 -5.03
CA VAL A 104 -5.40 2.39 -6.21
C VAL A 104 -4.76 1.66 -7.38
N ALA A 105 -3.63 1.00 -7.16
CA ALA A 105 -2.95 0.19 -8.17
C ALA A 105 -3.91 -0.87 -8.77
N VAL A 106 -4.60 -1.62 -7.92
CA VAL A 106 -5.61 -2.61 -8.34
C VAL A 106 -6.75 -1.98 -9.15
N TRP A 107 -7.18 -0.77 -8.78
CA TRP A 107 -8.23 -0.06 -9.53
C TRP A 107 -7.72 0.39 -10.90
N ILE A 108 -6.50 0.93 -10.99
CA ILE A 108 -5.87 1.35 -12.25
C ILE A 108 -5.71 0.14 -13.17
N ALA A 109 -5.10 -0.93 -12.69
CA ALA A 109 -4.89 -2.16 -13.46
C ALA A 109 -6.20 -2.74 -14.01
N ALA A 110 -7.23 -2.86 -13.17
CA ALA A 110 -8.54 -3.35 -13.62
C ALA A 110 -9.23 -2.40 -14.61
N ALA A 111 -9.09 -1.08 -14.43
CA ALA A 111 -9.63 -0.10 -15.36
C ALA A 111 -8.91 -0.14 -16.71
N THR A 112 -7.58 -0.27 -16.72
CA THR A 112 -6.78 -0.42 -17.94
C THR A 112 -7.16 -1.70 -18.68
N LEU A 113 -7.26 -2.85 -17.99
CA LEU A 113 -7.67 -4.11 -18.61
C LEU A 113 -9.03 -3.99 -19.31
N HIS A 114 -10.03 -3.38 -18.68
CA HIS A 114 -11.32 -3.17 -19.33
C HIS A 114 -11.29 -2.15 -20.47
N ARG A 115 -10.34 -1.21 -20.46
CA ARG A 115 -10.17 -0.23 -21.55
C ARG A 115 -9.52 -0.90 -22.76
N GLU A 116 -8.49 -1.70 -22.55
CA GLU A 116 -7.76 -2.46 -23.58
C GLU A 116 -8.64 -3.60 -24.15
N HIS A 117 -9.27 -4.38 -23.27
CA HIS A 117 -10.06 -5.56 -23.60
C HIS A 117 -11.56 -5.25 -23.50
N GLY A 118 -12.02 -4.17 -24.13
CA GLY A 118 -13.39 -3.64 -23.98
C GLY A 118 -14.58 -4.58 -24.23
N LYS A 119 -14.34 -5.83 -24.69
CA LYS A 119 -15.32 -6.93 -24.83
C LYS A 119 -15.37 -7.87 -23.62
N GLU A 120 -14.31 -7.95 -22.83
CA GLU A 120 -14.24 -8.85 -21.68
C GLU A 120 -14.94 -8.23 -20.47
N GLU A 121 -15.87 -9.00 -19.90
CA GLU A 121 -16.68 -8.55 -18.77
C GLU A 121 -15.96 -8.74 -17.43
N SER A 122 -14.97 -9.63 -17.33
CA SER A 122 -14.22 -9.89 -16.10
C SER A 122 -12.89 -10.57 -16.37
N PHE A 123 -11.92 -10.35 -15.47
CA PHE A 123 -10.57 -10.87 -15.54
C PHE A 123 -10.24 -11.75 -14.33
N THR A 124 -9.26 -12.62 -14.48
CA THR A 124 -8.74 -13.42 -13.37
C THR A 124 -7.99 -12.55 -12.37
N LYS A 125 -7.83 -13.03 -11.13
CA LYS A 125 -6.95 -12.36 -10.16
C LYS A 125 -5.54 -12.18 -10.71
N ASP A 126 -5.02 -13.18 -11.42
CA ASP A 126 -3.65 -13.21 -11.90
C ASP A 126 -3.45 -12.17 -13.01
N ALA A 127 -4.43 -12.00 -13.91
CA ALA A 127 -4.40 -10.94 -14.92
C ALA A 127 -4.31 -9.54 -14.28
N ILE A 128 -5.06 -9.29 -13.21
CA ILE A 128 -5.01 -8.01 -12.48
C ILE A 128 -3.65 -7.82 -11.80
N ILE A 129 -3.11 -8.87 -11.15
CA ILE A 129 -1.79 -8.81 -10.50
C ILE A 129 -0.69 -8.56 -11.54
N SER A 130 -0.70 -9.29 -12.66
CA SER A 130 0.24 -9.11 -13.76
C SER A 130 0.20 -7.68 -14.30
N LYS A 131 -0.99 -7.10 -14.49
CA LYS A 131 -1.11 -5.73 -14.97
C LYS A 131 -0.60 -4.69 -13.96
N VAL A 132 -0.80 -4.91 -12.66
CA VAL A 132 -0.20 -4.06 -11.60
C VAL A 132 1.34 -4.08 -11.67
N ARG A 133 1.92 -5.24 -11.98
CA ARG A 133 3.38 -5.42 -12.11
C ARG A 133 3.94 -4.82 -13.39
N GLU A 134 3.27 -5.05 -14.51
CA GLU A 134 3.61 -4.48 -15.82
C GLU A 134 3.67 -2.94 -15.76
N GLN A 135 2.76 -2.33 -14.99
CA GLN A 135 2.66 -0.88 -14.82
C GLN A 135 3.48 -0.35 -13.64
N GLU A 136 4.22 -1.21 -12.93
CA GLU A 136 5.08 -0.87 -11.79
C GLU A 136 4.42 0.03 -10.72
N LEU A 137 3.11 -0.12 -10.51
CA LEU A 137 2.29 0.83 -9.73
C LEU A 137 2.55 0.79 -8.22
N CYS A 138 3.06 -0.33 -7.71
CA CYS A 138 3.37 -0.49 -6.29
C CYS A 138 4.43 -1.55 -6.04
N SER A 139 5.24 -1.35 -4.99
CA SER A 139 6.38 -2.22 -4.65
C SER A 139 6.05 -3.29 -3.60
N VAL A 140 4.76 -3.52 -3.28
CA VAL A 140 4.33 -4.54 -2.32
C VAL A 140 4.44 -5.96 -2.91
N SER A 141 4.34 -7.01 -2.11
CA SER A 141 4.37 -8.41 -2.58
C SER A 141 3.12 -8.82 -3.37
N ASP A 142 3.22 -9.87 -4.19
CA ASP A 142 2.06 -10.41 -4.93
C ASP A 142 0.96 -10.89 -3.98
N SER A 143 1.32 -11.50 -2.85
CA SER A 143 0.37 -11.90 -1.81
C SER A 143 -0.43 -10.72 -1.23
N THR A 144 0.20 -9.55 -1.14
CA THR A 144 -0.46 -8.32 -0.68
C THR A 144 -1.44 -7.82 -1.74
N ILE A 145 -1.06 -7.84 -3.02
CA ILE A 145 -1.93 -7.46 -4.13
C ILE A 145 -3.11 -8.44 -4.23
N GLU A 146 -2.85 -9.74 -4.12
CA GLU A 146 -3.86 -10.78 -4.13
C GLU A 146 -4.89 -10.58 -3.01
N THR A 147 -4.44 -10.25 -1.79
CA THR A 147 -5.34 -9.93 -0.68
C THR A 147 -6.24 -8.74 -1.01
N HIS A 148 -5.71 -7.73 -1.72
CA HIS A 148 -6.51 -6.60 -2.17
C HIS A 148 -7.54 -7.01 -3.23
N VAL A 149 -7.13 -7.80 -4.23
CA VAL A 149 -8.00 -8.26 -5.32
C VAL A 149 -9.12 -9.17 -4.81
N THR A 150 -8.80 -10.11 -3.92
CA THR A 150 -9.74 -11.16 -3.47
C THR A 150 -10.63 -10.73 -2.30
N ASN A 151 -10.12 -9.88 -1.41
CA ASN A 151 -10.80 -9.56 -0.15
C ASN A 151 -11.03 -8.06 0.04
N LEU A 152 -9.99 -7.22 -0.02
CA LEU A 152 -10.14 -5.83 0.46
C LEU A 152 -10.87 -4.93 -0.54
N CYS A 153 -10.82 -5.21 -1.83
CA CYS A 153 -11.42 -4.37 -2.88
C CYS A 153 -12.77 -4.84 -3.39
N VAL A 154 -13.26 -6.01 -2.97
CA VAL A 154 -14.43 -6.68 -3.56
C VAL A 154 -15.75 -6.20 -2.98
N ALA A 155 -16.50 -5.42 -3.75
CA ALA A 155 -17.72 -4.74 -3.33
C ALA A 155 -18.84 -5.68 -2.87
N ASN A 156 -19.02 -6.84 -3.52
CA ASN A 156 -20.09 -7.80 -3.23
C ASN A 156 -19.73 -8.89 -2.21
N SER A 157 -18.54 -8.81 -1.60
CA SER A 157 -18.13 -9.68 -0.50
C SER A 157 -18.21 -8.93 0.83
N ALA A 158 -18.40 -9.63 1.94
CA ALA A 158 -18.26 -9.01 3.27
C ALA A 158 -16.84 -8.46 3.42
N ALA A 159 -16.71 -7.28 4.03
CA ALA A 159 -15.41 -6.81 4.47
C ALA A 159 -14.93 -7.72 5.61
N SER A 160 -13.64 -8.06 5.61
CA SER A 160 -13.03 -8.63 6.81
C SER A 160 -13.23 -7.66 7.99
N ARG A 161 -13.42 -8.18 9.21
CA ARG A 161 -13.54 -7.32 10.41
C ARG A 161 -12.29 -6.45 10.52
N GLY A 162 -12.46 -5.12 10.58
CA GLY A 162 -11.36 -4.14 10.57
C GLY A 162 -10.70 -3.88 9.20
N GLY A 163 -11.17 -4.54 8.14
CA GLY A 163 -10.66 -4.37 6.78
C GLY A 163 -11.16 -3.10 6.08
N SER A 164 -10.41 -2.65 5.08
CA SER A 164 -10.80 -1.47 4.29
C SER A 164 -12.12 -1.69 3.54
N PRO A 165 -13.10 -0.77 3.63
CA PRO A 165 -14.42 -0.95 3.03
C PRO A 165 -14.44 -0.73 1.50
N HIS A 166 -13.29 -0.83 0.82
CA HIS A 166 -13.18 -0.46 -0.59
C HIS A 166 -14.13 -1.23 -1.49
N ARG A 167 -14.64 -0.54 -2.51
CA ARG A 167 -15.57 -1.06 -3.53
C ARG A 167 -14.99 -0.84 -4.92
N LYS A 168 -13.79 -1.37 -5.17
CA LYS A 168 -13.09 -1.19 -6.45
C LYS A 168 -13.48 -2.26 -7.45
N LEU A 169 -13.59 -3.49 -6.98
CA LEU A 169 -13.85 -4.67 -7.79
C LEU A 169 -15.21 -5.27 -7.46
N TYR A 170 -15.74 -6.05 -8.38
CA TYR A 170 -16.92 -6.88 -8.22
C TYR A 170 -16.58 -8.30 -8.63
N ARG A 171 -16.86 -9.28 -7.77
CA ARG A 171 -16.61 -10.70 -8.08
C ARG A 171 -17.79 -11.25 -8.89
N THR A 172 -17.54 -11.67 -10.13
CA THR A 172 -18.56 -12.20 -11.06
C THR A 172 -18.66 -13.73 -11.01
N GLY A 173 -17.58 -14.43 -10.66
CA GLY A 173 -17.53 -15.89 -10.61
C GLY A 173 -16.38 -16.42 -9.74
N ARG A 174 -16.06 -17.71 -9.86
CA ARG A 174 -14.91 -18.31 -9.15
C ARG A 174 -13.60 -17.72 -9.67
N GLY A 175 -13.01 -16.81 -8.90
CA GLY A 175 -11.72 -16.19 -9.22
C GLY A 175 -11.75 -15.13 -10.32
N MET A 176 -12.94 -14.74 -10.78
CA MET A 176 -13.15 -13.70 -11.79
C MET A 176 -13.63 -12.40 -11.13
N TYR A 177 -12.99 -11.31 -11.51
CA TYR A 177 -13.19 -9.98 -10.97
C TYR A 177 -13.33 -8.98 -12.10
N ARG A 178 -14.15 -7.96 -11.88
CA ARG A 178 -14.26 -6.82 -12.77
C ARG A 178 -14.30 -5.54 -11.99
N LEU A 179 -14.16 -4.41 -12.67
CA LEU A 179 -14.33 -3.12 -12.02
C LEU A 179 -15.79 -2.97 -11.53
N TYR A 180 -15.96 -2.48 -10.31
CA TYR A 180 -17.29 -2.25 -9.75
C TYR A 180 -17.99 -1.13 -10.51
N LYS A 181 -19.22 -1.33 -11.01
CA LYS A 181 -20.01 -0.26 -11.63
C LYS A 181 -20.81 0.48 -10.56
N ARG A 182 -20.88 1.81 -10.68
CA ARG A 182 -21.65 2.64 -9.76
C ARG A 182 -23.14 2.30 -9.85
N GLY A 183 -23.75 2.00 -8.72
CA GLY A 183 -25.17 1.63 -8.63
C GLY A 183 -25.41 0.12 -8.51
N GLU A 184 -24.39 -0.71 -8.67
CA GLU A 184 -24.53 -2.15 -8.45
C GLU A 184 -24.68 -2.51 -6.99
N ARG A 185 -25.24 -3.70 -6.73
CA ARG A 185 -25.36 -4.23 -5.37
C ARG A 185 -23.98 -4.36 -4.73
N PHE A 186 -23.88 -4.02 -3.46
CA PHE A 186 -22.67 -4.17 -2.68
C PHE A 186 -23.02 -4.69 -1.29
N HIS A 187 -22.06 -5.30 -0.59
CA HIS A 187 -22.28 -5.79 0.75
C HIS A 187 -22.40 -4.61 1.74
N PRO A 188 -23.40 -4.59 2.66
CA PRO A 188 -23.64 -3.47 3.56
C PRO A 188 -22.41 -2.99 4.36
N SER A 189 -21.51 -3.91 4.73
CA SER A 189 -20.25 -3.60 5.42
C SER A 189 -19.29 -2.71 4.62
N ARG A 190 -19.55 -2.46 3.33
CA ARG A 190 -18.72 -1.65 2.44
C ARG A 190 -19.32 -0.29 2.09
N LYS A 191 -20.46 0.05 2.70
CA LYS A 191 -21.24 1.27 2.40
C LYS A 191 -20.40 2.55 2.46
N SER A 192 -19.46 2.64 3.41
CA SER A 192 -18.61 3.81 3.65
C SER A 192 -17.38 3.90 2.75
N GLY A 193 -17.03 2.85 2.00
CA GLY A 193 -15.75 2.81 1.31
C GLY A 193 -15.76 3.40 -0.10
N PRO A 194 -14.60 3.92 -0.55
CA PRO A 194 -14.49 4.60 -1.82
C PRO A 194 -14.59 3.62 -3.00
N ILE A 195 -15.40 4.00 -3.98
CA ILE A 195 -15.57 3.28 -5.25
C ILE A 195 -14.45 3.64 -6.22
N THR A 196 -14.21 4.92 -6.44
CA THR A 196 -13.11 5.43 -7.27
C THR A 196 -11.99 6.00 -6.39
N PRO A 197 -10.71 5.90 -6.80
CA PRO A 197 -9.63 6.61 -6.12
C PRO A 197 -9.81 8.13 -6.21
N LYS A 198 -9.22 8.85 -5.24
CA LYS A 198 -9.16 10.32 -5.28
C LYS A 198 -8.23 10.76 -6.42
N PRO A 199 -8.50 11.89 -7.10
CA PRO A 199 -7.64 12.38 -8.18
C PRO A 199 -6.17 12.52 -7.77
N SER A 200 -5.92 13.07 -6.57
CA SER A 200 -4.57 13.24 -6.03
C SER A 200 -3.83 11.94 -5.68
N ARG A 201 -4.47 10.78 -5.81
CA ARG A 201 -3.87 9.47 -5.58
C ARG A 201 -3.62 8.70 -6.86
N ILE A 202 -4.08 9.21 -8.01
CA ILE A 202 -3.86 8.62 -9.32
C ILE A 202 -2.73 9.40 -10.01
N PRO A 203 -1.77 8.71 -10.63
CA PRO A 203 -0.75 9.36 -11.46
C PRO A 203 -1.39 10.11 -12.62
N GLU A 204 -0.74 11.19 -13.08
CA GLU A 204 -1.32 12.04 -14.14
C GLU A 204 -1.58 11.26 -15.44
N GLU A 205 -0.70 10.32 -15.78
CA GLU A 205 -0.84 9.42 -16.94
C GLU A 205 -2.12 8.57 -16.93
N TYR A 206 -2.69 8.32 -15.75
CA TYR A 206 -3.91 7.53 -15.55
C TYR A 206 -5.11 8.41 -15.14
N ALA A 207 -4.98 9.74 -15.17
CA ALA A 207 -6.04 10.64 -14.76
C ALA A 207 -7.30 10.50 -15.65
N ASP A 208 -7.09 10.20 -16.93
CA ASP A 208 -8.15 9.97 -17.91
C ASP A 208 -8.99 8.71 -17.61
N LEU A 209 -8.42 7.70 -16.96
CA LEU A 209 -9.14 6.48 -16.56
C LEU A 209 -10.32 6.78 -15.64
N ARG A 210 -10.25 7.81 -14.79
CA ARG A 210 -11.41 8.21 -13.96
C ARG A 210 -12.55 8.73 -14.80
N LYS A 211 -12.23 9.55 -15.80
CA LYS A 211 -13.23 10.11 -16.73
C LYS A 211 -13.85 8.98 -17.55
N TRP A 212 -13.02 8.12 -18.14
CA TRP A 212 -13.46 6.92 -18.85
C TRP A 212 -14.34 6.02 -17.97
N TYR A 213 -13.96 5.80 -16.71
CA TYR A 213 -14.74 4.99 -15.77
C TYR A 213 -16.16 5.54 -15.56
N SER A 214 -16.29 6.85 -15.34
CA SER A 214 -17.60 7.47 -15.11
C SER A 214 -18.45 7.56 -16.37
N GLU A 215 -17.85 7.94 -17.50
CA GLU A 215 -18.59 8.29 -18.73
C GLU A 215 -18.81 7.09 -19.65
N VAL A 216 -17.89 6.12 -19.66
CA VAL A 216 -17.91 4.98 -20.58
C VAL A 216 -18.19 3.68 -19.84
N TYR A 217 -17.45 3.38 -18.77
CA TYR A 217 -17.58 2.08 -18.11
C TYR A 217 -18.89 1.95 -17.31
N CYS A 218 -19.21 2.96 -16.49
CA CYS A 218 -20.44 2.94 -15.68
C CYS A 218 -21.71 3.20 -16.48
N SER A 219 -21.62 3.78 -17.69
CA SER A 219 -22.77 4.05 -18.55
C SER A 219 -23.17 2.83 -19.39
N ARG A 220 -22.27 1.87 -19.59
CA ARG A 220 -22.55 0.58 -20.23
C ARG A 220 -23.54 -0.21 -19.37
N ARG A 221 -24.75 -0.44 -19.90
CA ARG A 221 -25.74 -1.35 -19.31
C ARG A 221 -25.19 -2.77 -19.24
#